data_AF-X1ND62-F1
#
_entry.id   AF-X1ND62-F1
#
_cell.length_a   1.000
_cell.length_b   1.000
_cell.length_c   1.000
_cell.angle_alpha   90.00
_cell.angle_beta   90.00
_cell.angle_gamma   90.00
#
_symmetry.space_group_name_H-M   'P 1'
#
loop_
_entity.id
_entity.type
_entity.pdbx_description
1 polymer ?
#
loop_
_entity_poly.entity_id
_entity_poly.type
_entity_poly.pdbx_seq_one_letter_code
_entity_poly.pdbx_strand_id
1 'polypeptide(L)'
;WPSWVIPTKAGLLPGVDTRGQGGYVNFCGGNGKTSYQVLIMPTDESLITFGQLPAELQKPLKPKPKTLTERIYQEALDRAQPGNRNETGLWLACQLRDNHISEADAETTMRRYAAEVSDLGTEPYTENEAIASLHQAFTRPAREAWHPTAPAPETGQFNLTELGDAERLVAQYGDILRYCYKRRKWLIWNGKYWQWDAGNKITKLAKQTVRNIYREAADEPDEKLRKAIADHARRSENDHRLSAMVTLAQSETGVPITIDELD
;
A
#
# COMPACT_ATOMS: atom_id res chain seq x y z
N TRP A 1 32.17 5.50 -20.29
CA TRP A 1 31.18 4.92 -19.37
C TRP A 1 31.75 3.61 -18.84
N PRO A 2 31.84 3.40 -17.52
CA PRO A 2 32.43 2.18 -16.98
C PRO A 2 31.54 0.98 -17.32
N SER A 3 32.16 -0.18 -17.54
CA SER A 3 31.54 -1.37 -18.15
C SER A 3 31.00 -2.39 -17.15
N TRP A 4 30.70 -1.99 -15.90
CA TRP A 4 30.33 -2.92 -14.83
C TRP A 4 29.17 -2.42 -13.96
N VAL A 5 28.44 -3.37 -13.37
CA VAL A 5 27.22 -3.15 -12.59
C VAL A 5 27.58 -2.97 -11.11
N ILE A 6 27.17 -1.85 -10.50
CA ILE A 6 27.28 -1.65 -9.05
C ILE A 6 26.13 -2.40 -8.38
N PRO A 7 26.38 -3.31 -7.42
CA PRO A 7 25.33 -4.00 -6.70
C PRO A 7 24.70 -3.05 -5.68
N THR A 8 23.39 -2.81 -5.80
CA THR A 8 22.65 -1.88 -4.94
C THR A 8 21.45 -2.62 -4.35
N LYS A 9 21.14 -2.42 -3.06
CA LYS A 9 19.93 -3.00 -2.44
C LYS A 9 18.65 -2.30 -2.90
N ALA A 10 18.75 -1.05 -3.35
CA ALA A 10 17.61 -0.22 -3.75
C ALA A 10 17.29 -0.29 -5.26
N GLY A 11 18.20 -0.80 -6.09
CA GLY A 11 17.98 -1.03 -7.52
C GLY A 11 17.72 0.23 -8.37
N LEU A 12 18.01 1.43 -7.85
CA LEU A 12 17.57 2.71 -8.41
C LEU A 12 18.08 3.01 -9.83
N LEU A 13 19.41 2.91 -10.03
CA LEU A 13 20.06 3.11 -11.33
C LEU A 13 21.33 2.23 -11.41
N PRO A 14 21.71 1.75 -12.61
CA PRO A 14 22.97 1.06 -12.81
C PRO A 14 24.13 1.97 -12.39
N GLY A 15 24.94 1.53 -11.41
CA GLY A 15 26.11 2.32 -10.99
C GLY A 15 25.90 3.24 -9.78
N VAL A 16 24.74 3.22 -9.11
CA VAL A 16 24.40 4.17 -8.04
C VAL A 16 24.08 3.44 -6.72
N ASP A 17 24.94 3.54 -5.71
CA ASP A 17 24.65 3.02 -4.35
C ASP A 17 23.97 4.10 -3.50
N THR A 18 22.89 3.74 -2.81
CA THR A 18 22.18 4.62 -1.87
C THR A 18 22.37 4.15 -0.44
N ARG A 19 22.91 5.03 0.40
CA ARG A 19 23.07 4.78 1.84
C ARG A 19 22.27 5.82 2.61
N GLY A 20 21.43 5.36 3.53
CA GLY A 20 20.60 6.23 4.36
C GLY A 20 20.74 5.89 5.84
N GLN A 21 21.02 6.91 6.65
CA GLN A 21 20.91 6.87 8.10
C GLN A 21 20.34 8.23 8.55
N GLY A 22 19.24 8.23 9.30
CA GLY A 22 18.72 9.47 9.91
C GLY A 22 18.01 10.48 8.98
N GLY A 23 17.53 10.08 7.79
CA GLY A 23 16.71 10.95 6.93
C GLY A 23 17.42 11.60 5.75
N TYR A 24 18.72 11.35 5.57
CA TYR A 24 19.48 11.77 4.39
C TYR A 24 19.75 10.56 3.47
N VAL A 25 19.67 10.79 2.15
CA VAL A 25 20.08 9.82 1.12
C VAL A 25 21.36 10.34 0.48
N ASN A 26 22.46 9.61 0.60
CA ASN A 26 23.71 9.94 -0.10
C ASN A 26 23.85 9.04 -1.34
N PHE A 27 24.07 9.66 -2.49
CA PHE A 27 24.34 8.98 -3.76
C PHE A 27 25.85 8.85 -3.92
N CYS A 28 26.37 7.65 -3.67
CA CYS A 28 27.80 7.39 -3.79
C CYS A 28 28.08 6.42 -4.94
N GLY A 29 29.05 6.75 -5.79
CA GLY A 29 29.69 5.76 -6.67
C GLY A 29 30.68 4.94 -5.84
N GLY A 30 30.55 3.61 -5.81
CA GLY A 30 31.42 2.72 -5.05
C GLY A 30 31.97 1.56 -5.90
N ASN A 31 33.27 1.28 -5.79
CA ASN A 31 34.03 0.31 -6.61
C ASN A 31 34.51 -0.94 -5.84
N GLY A 32 33.89 -1.26 -4.70
CA GLY A 32 34.06 -2.55 -4.01
C GLY A 32 35.45 -2.86 -3.42
N LYS A 33 36.43 -1.93 -3.46
CA LYS A 33 37.80 -2.22 -2.97
C LYS A 33 38.52 -1.15 -2.15
N THR A 34 37.94 0.00 -1.76
CA THR A 34 38.64 0.96 -0.87
C THR A 34 37.72 2.02 -0.26
N SER A 35 38.25 2.72 0.75
CA SER A 35 37.70 3.87 1.48
C SER A 35 36.99 4.90 0.60
N TYR A 36 35.85 5.41 1.07
CA TYR A 36 35.10 6.48 0.45
C TYR A 36 35.87 7.81 0.55
N GLN A 37 36.04 8.49 -0.57
CA GLN A 37 36.47 9.89 -0.59
C GLN A 37 35.25 10.76 -0.86
N VAL A 38 34.96 11.68 0.06
CA VAL A 38 33.91 12.67 -0.15
C VAL A 38 34.42 13.70 -1.15
N LEU A 39 33.83 13.74 -2.35
CA LEU A 39 34.19 14.70 -3.39
C LEU A 39 33.56 16.07 -3.16
N ILE A 40 32.35 16.10 -2.61
CA ILE A 40 31.58 17.31 -2.29
C ILE A 40 30.79 17.04 -1.02
N MET A 41 30.91 17.91 -0.02
CA MET A 41 30.02 17.91 1.14
C MET A 41 28.73 18.63 0.77
N PRO A 42 27.55 18.12 1.14
CA PRO A 42 26.32 18.86 0.93
C PRO A 42 26.37 20.17 1.71
N THR A 43 26.08 21.28 1.02
CA THR A 43 25.77 22.58 1.62
C THR A 43 24.25 22.71 1.80
N ASP A 44 23.81 23.66 2.62
CA ASP A 44 22.36 23.94 2.79
C ASP A 44 21.66 24.23 1.46
N GLU A 45 22.37 24.86 0.50
CA GLU A 45 21.89 25.15 -0.85
C GLU A 45 21.79 23.90 -1.75
N SER A 46 22.50 22.82 -1.41
CA SER A 46 22.47 21.55 -2.16
C SER A 46 21.39 20.58 -1.65
N LEU A 47 20.73 20.92 -0.55
CA LEU A 47 19.63 20.12 0.00
C LEU A 47 18.37 20.38 -0.81
N ILE A 48 17.87 19.33 -1.46
CA ILE A 48 16.58 19.34 -2.13
C ILE A 48 15.57 18.56 -1.29
N THR A 49 14.33 19.08 -1.25
CA THR A 49 13.21 18.37 -0.65
C THR A 49 12.78 17.21 -1.52
N PHE A 50 12.01 16.27 -0.95
CA PHE A 50 11.53 15.10 -1.69
C PHE A 50 10.75 15.48 -2.97
N GLY A 51 9.93 16.53 -2.92
CA GLY A 51 9.17 17.00 -4.09
C GLY A 51 10.04 17.60 -5.21
N GLN A 52 11.29 17.96 -4.90
CA GLN A 52 12.26 18.48 -5.88
C GLN A 52 13.12 17.37 -6.50
N LEU A 53 12.97 16.11 -6.06
CA LEU A 53 13.66 14.99 -6.69
C LEU A 53 13.15 14.75 -8.12
N PRO A 54 14.00 14.28 -9.04
CA PRO A 54 13.56 13.72 -10.32
C PRO A 54 12.49 12.63 -10.13
N ALA A 55 11.49 12.59 -11.00
CA ALA A 55 10.32 11.69 -10.87
C ALA A 55 10.71 10.20 -10.75
N GLU A 56 11.79 9.80 -11.43
CA GLU A 56 12.34 8.45 -11.42
C GLU A 56 12.87 8.04 -10.03
N LEU A 57 13.29 9.02 -9.23
CA LEU A 57 13.81 8.82 -7.87
C LEU A 57 12.74 8.99 -6.79
N GLN A 58 11.66 9.73 -7.06
CA GLN A 58 10.59 9.95 -6.09
C GLN A 58 9.92 8.64 -5.67
N LYS A 59 9.44 7.85 -6.63
CA LYS A 59 8.72 6.58 -6.33
C LYS A 59 9.53 5.61 -5.44
N PRO A 60 10.78 5.28 -5.76
CA PRO A 60 11.58 4.36 -4.93
C PRO A 60 12.14 4.96 -3.63
N LEU A 61 12.25 6.29 -3.51
CA LEU A 61 12.74 6.96 -2.29
C LEU A 61 11.62 7.52 -1.42
N LYS A 62 10.34 7.29 -1.77
CA LYS A 62 9.18 7.77 -1.01
C LYS A 62 9.34 7.31 0.45
N PRO A 63 9.45 8.24 1.42
CA PRO A 63 9.71 7.88 2.80
C PRO A 63 8.57 7.00 3.31
N LYS A 64 8.93 5.86 3.91
CA LYS A 64 7.92 4.96 4.50
C LYS A 64 7.21 5.68 5.65
N PRO A 65 5.87 5.61 5.72
CA PRO A 65 5.11 6.25 6.78
C PRO A 65 5.47 5.63 8.13
N LYS A 66 6.00 6.46 9.05
CA LYS A 66 6.48 6.03 10.37
C LYS A 66 5.38 5.93 11.42
N THR A 67 4.28 6.64 11.25
CA THR A 67 3.15 6.69 12.19
C THR A 67 1.88 6.18 11.51
N LEU A 68 0.92 5.72 12.32
CA LEU A 68 -0.41 5.32 11.86
C LEU A 68 -1.13 6.45 11.13
N THR A 69 -1.08 7.67 11.68
CA THR A 69 -1.62 8.88 11.05
C THR A 69 -1.03 9.12 9.67
N GLU A 70 0.29 8.96 9.51
CA GLU A 70 0.95 9.14 8.21
C GLU A 70 0.57 8.01 7.23
N ARG A 71 0.31 6.79 7.71
CA ARG A 71 -0.22 5.70 6.86
C ARG A 71 -1.61 6.00 6.34
N ILE A 72 -2.51 6.41 7.23
CA ILE A 72 -3.89 6.82 6.89
C ILE A 72 -3.85 7.97 5.88
N TYR A 73 -2.99 8.96 6.12
CA TYR A 73 -2.80 10.12 5.24
C TYR A 73 -2.31 9.72 3.84
N GLN A 74 -1.28 8.87 3.74
CA GLN A 74 -0.78 8.40 2.44
C GLN A 74 -1.82 7.60 1.67
N GLU A 75 -2.57 6.74 2.36
CA GLU A 75 -3.68 5.99 1.74
C GLU A 75 -4.77 6.93 1.20
N ALA A 76 -5.04 8.04 1.89
CA ALA A 76 -5.98 9.06 1.39
C ALA A 76 -5.46 9.73 0.12
N LEU A 77 -4.16 10.04 0.03
CA LEU A 77 -3.56 10.61 -1.18
C LEU A 77 -3.60 9.62 -2.36
N ASP A 78 -3.27 8.36 -2.11
CA ASP A 78 -3.26 7.33 -3.16
C ASP A 78 -4.67 7.02 -3.71
N ARG A 79 -5.72 7.25 -2.90
CA ARG A 79 -7.14 7.12 -3.31
C ARG A 79 -7.69 8.35 -4.02
N ALA A 80 -7.09 9.51 -3.82
CA ALA A 80 -7.60 10.77 -4.35
C ALA A 80 -7.45 10.84 -5.87
N GLN A 81 -8.54 11.18 -6.55
CA GLN A 81 -8.66 11.32 -8.00
C GLN A 81 -9.59 12.52 -8.32
N PRO A 82 -9.50 13.09 -9.53
CA PRO A 82 -10.48 14.08 -9.98
C PRO A 82 -11.90 13.53 -9.82
N GLY A 83 -12.74 14.24 -9.05
CA GLY A 83 -14.14 13.86 -8.79
C GLY A 83 -14.43 13.09 -7.50
N ASN A 84 -13.45 12.50 -6.79
CA ASN A 84 -13.71 11.75 -5.55
C ASN A 84 -13.08 12.36 -4.27
N ARG A 85 -12.34 13.46 -4.39
CA ARG A 85 -11.58 14.12 -3.29
C ARG A 85 -12.40 14.36 -2.01
N ASN A 86 -13.64 14.84 -2.12
CA ASN A 86 -14.49 15.09 -0.96
C ASN A 86 -14.87 13.79 -0.24
N GLU A 87 -15.16 12.73 -1.00
CA GLU A 87 -15.44 11.40 -0.46
C GLU A 87 -14.20 10.81 0.22
N THR A 88 -13.02 10.97 -0.39
CA THR A 88 -11.75 10.55 0.18
C THR A 88 -11.36 11.36 1.42
N GLY A 89 -11.66 12.67 1.46
CA GLY A 89 -11.48 13.52 2.63
C GLY A 89 -12.38 13.11 3.79
N LEU A 90 -13.66 12.82 3.52
CA LEU A 90 -14.57 12.28 4.54
C LEU A 90 -14.11 10.90 5.03
N TRP A 91 -13.59 10.06 4.14
CA TRP A 91 -12.99 8.78 4.50
C TRP A 91 -11.80 8.97 5.45
N LEU A 92 -10.86 9.87 5.11
CA LEU A 92 -9.69 10.21 5.93
C LEU A 92 -10.10 10.69 7.33
N ALA A 93 -11.06 11.62 7.41
CA ALA A 93 -11.61 12.09 8.67
C ALA A 93 -12.19 10.95 9.53
N CYS A 94 -12.94 10.04 8.92
CA CYS A 94 -13.47 8.86 9.62
C CYS A 94 -12.34 7.97 10.16
N GLN A 95 -11.27 7.75 9.38
CA GLN A 95 -10.16 6.91 9.81
C GLN A 95 -9.39 7.51 10.98
N LEU A 96 -9.18 8.83 10.96
CA LEU A 96 -8.50 9.55 12.04
C LEU A 96 -9.29 9.42 13.34
N ARG A 97 -10.62 9.60 13.28
CA ARG A 97 -11.51 9.39 14.42
C ARG A 97 -11.47 7.94 14.92
N ASP A 98 -11.64 6.98 14.01
CA ASP A 98 -11.74 5.55 14.33
C ASP A 98 -10.45 5.04 14.98
N ASN A 99 -9.30 5.67 14.68
CA ASN A 99 -8.01 5.39 15.31
C ASN A 99 -7.68 6.28 16.52
N HIS A 100 -8.67 6.96 17.09
CA HIS A 100 -8.53 7.82 18.27
C HIS A 100 -7.48 8.93 18.14
N ILE A 101 -7.26 9.42 16.92
CA ILE A 101 -6.47 10.63 16.70
C ILE A 101 -7.27 11.82 17.22
N SER A 102 -6.60 12.72 17.95
CA SER A 102 -7.25 13.91 18.48
C SER A 102 -7.82 14.77 17.35
N GLU A 103 -8.92 15.48 17.60
CA GLU A 103 -9.53 16.34 16.58
C GLU A 103 -8.55 17.41 16.08
N ALA A 104 -7.69 17.95 16.95
CA ALA A 104 -6.67 18.93 16.58
C ALA A 104 -5.57 18.36 15.65
N ASP A 105 -5.09 17.14 15.93
CA ASP A 105 -4.12 16.46 15.05
C ASP A 105 -4.77 16.04 13.73
N ALA A 106 -6.05 15.69 13.78
CA ALA A 106 -6.82 15.33 12.60
C ALA A 106 -7.08 16.55 11.70
N GLU A 107 -7.37 17.73 12.27
CA GLU A 107 -7.45 19.00 11.54
C GLU A 107 -6.14 19.30 10.80
N THR A 108 -5.01 19.16 11.49
CA THR A 108 -3.68 19.36 10.87
C THR A 108 -3.48 18.43 9.68
N THR A 109 -3.90 17.17 9.80
CA THR A 109 -3.80 16.17 8.73
C THR A 109 -4.75 16.49 7.55
N MET A 110 -5.97 16.95 7.84
CA MET A 110 -6.96 17.33 6.83
C MET A 110 -6.54 18.58 6.04
N ARG A 111 -5.91 19.57 6.69
CA ARG A 111 -5.35 20.76 6.00
C ARG A 111 -4.25 20.37 5.03
N ARG A 112 -3.34 19.48 5.46
CA ARG A 112 -2.29 18.92 4.59
C ARG A 112 -2.89 18.21 3.38
N TYR A 113 -3.89 17.36 3.60
CA TYR A 113 -4.57 16.64 2.53
C TYR A 113 -5.24 17.61 1.53
N ALA A 114 -5.97 18.61 2.01
CA ALA A 114 -6.63 19.60 1.16
C ALA A 114 -5.63 20.37 0.28
N ALA A 115 -4.48 20.76 0.83
CA ALA A 115 -3.43 21.44 0.06
C ALA A 115 -2.90 20.58 -1.09
N GLU A 116 -2.59 19.30 -0.84
CA GLU A 116 -2.05 18.37 -1.84
C GLU A 116 -3.04 18.03 -2.97
N VAL A 117 -4.34 17.96 -2.65
CA VAL A 117 -5.37 17.57 -3.62
C VAL A 117 -6.16 18.76 -4.20
N SER A 118 -5.80 19.99 -3.81
CA SER A 118 -6.52 21.21 -4.20
C SER A 118 -6.63 21.36 -5.72
N ASP A 119 -5.53 21.11 -6.44
CA ASP A 119 -5.44 21.28 -7.90
C ASP A 119 -5.84 20.02 -8.70
N LEU A 120 -6.31 18.96 -8.02
CA LEU A 120 -6.73 17.72 -8.69
C LEU A 120 -8.14 17.85 -9.26
N GLY A 121 -8.34 18.58 -10.36
CA GLY A 121 -9.60 18.62 -11.10
C GLY A 121 -10.03 20.01 -11.53
N THR A 122 -11.28 20.12 -12.01
CA THR A 122 -11.84 21.38 -12.54
C THR A 122 -12.29 22.35 -11.45
N GLU A 123 -12.69 21.84 -10.28
CA GLU A 123 -13.06 22.65 -9.11
C GLU A 123 -12.10 22.33 -7.96
N PRO A 124 -11.55 23.36 -7.30
CA PRO A 124 -10.57 23.17 -6.25
C PRO A 124 -11.23 22.61 -4.99
N TYR A 125 -10.61 21.60 -4.41
CA TYR A 125 -11.01 21.12 -3.09
C TYR A 125 -10.40 22.03 -2.01
N THR A 126 -11.25 22.61 -1.18
CA THR A 126 -10.84 23.66 -0.24
C THR A 126 -10.58 23.12 1.16
N GLU A 127 -9.76 23.86 1.91
CA GLU A 127 -9.53 23.59 3.34
C GLU A 127 -10.84 23.59 4.14
N ASN A 128 -11.75 24.51 3.85
CA ASN A 128 -13.03 24.62 4.54
C ASN A 128 -13.89 23.36 4.35
N GLU A 129 -13.92 22.79 3.15
CA GLU A 129 -14.65 21.54 2.88
C GLU A 129 -14.03 20.35 3.63
N ALA A 130 -12.69 20.31 3.71
CA ALA A 130 -11.96 19.28 4.43
C ALA A 130 -12.25 19.33 5.94
N ILE A 131 -12.19 20.54 6.54
CA ILE A 131 -12.47 20.73 7.96
C ILE A 131 -13.96 20.49 8.28
N ALA A 132 -14.89 20.92 7.42
CA ALA A 132 -16.30 20.62 7.60
C ALA A 132 -16.58 19.11 7.60
N SER A 133 -15.94 18.36 6.70
CA SER A 133 -16.03 16.89 6.64
C SER A 133 -15.46 16.24 7.91
N LEU A 134 -14.38 16.81 8.46
CA LEU A 134 -13.79 16.36 9.72
C LEU A 134 -14.75 16.51 10.89
N HIS A 135 -15.27 17.73 11.11
CA HIS A 135 -16.18 18.00 12.21
C HIS A 135 -17.43 17.13 12.10
N GLN A 136 -17.96 16.94 10.88
CA GLN A 136 -19.07 16.01 10.65
C GLN A 136 -18.71 14.58 11.06
N ALA A 137 -17.52 14.08 10.73
CA ALA A 137 -17.09 12.74 11.13
C ALA A 137 -16.96 12.61 12.65
N PHE A 138 -16.38 13.60 13.34
CA PHE A 138 -16.14 13.59 14.79
C PHE A 138 -17.40 13.77 15.64
N THR A 139 -18.52 14.20 15.05
CA THR A 139 -19.83 14.21 15.76
C THR A 139 -20.36 12.81 16.10
N ARG A 140 -19.85 11.76 15.43
CA ARG A 140 -20.27 10.37 15.65
C ARG A 140 -19.24 9.65 16.53
N PRO A 141 -19.64 8.63 17.31
CA PRO A 141 -18.68 7.82 18.06
C PRO A 141 -17.69 7.14 17.10
N ALA A 142 -16.47 6.89 17.60
CA ALA A 142 -15.48 6.09 16.91
C ALA A 142 -16.05 4.68 16.65
N ARG A 143 -15.88 4.20 15.42
CA ARG A 143 -16.18 2.81 15.05
C ARG A 143 -14.99 1.92 15.41
N GLU A 144 -15.04 0.65 15.01
CA GLU A 144 -13.88 -0.23 15.10
C GLU A 144 -12.65 0.42 14.42
N ALA A 145 -11.53 0.44 15.13
CA ALA A 145 -10.32 1.09 14.67
C ALA A 145 -9.88 0.49 13.34
N TRP A 146 -9.77 1.34 12.32
CA TRP A 146 -9.22 0.90 11.06
C TRP A 146 -7.74 0.67 11.22
N HIS A 147 -7.36 -0.59 11.27
CA HIS A 147 -5.99 -0.97 11.03
C HIS A 147 -5.77 -0.87 9.51
N PRO A 148 -4.87 0.01 9.01
CA PRO A 148 -4.28 -0.25 7.72
C PRO A 148 -3.78 -1.68 7.83
N THR A 149 -4.29 -2.54 6.95
CA THR A 149 -3.82 -3.93 6.79
C THR A 149 -2.32 -3.87 7.00
N ALA A 150 -1.82 -4.60 8.01
CA ALA A 150 -0.39 -4.61 8.33
C ALA A 150 0.35 -4.62 6.99
N PRO A 151 1.33 -3.71 6.75
CA PRO A 151 1.90 -3.56 5.43
C PRO A 151 2.17 -4.96 4.91
N ALA A 152 1.47 -5.32 3.83
CA ALA A 152 1.72 -6.59 3.17
C ALA A 152 3.24 -6.71 3.08
N PRO A 153 3.81 -7.86 3.51
CA PRO A 153 5.22 -8.01 3.83
C PRO A 153 6.05 -7.15 2.90
N GLU A 154 6.73 -6.18 3.51
CA GLU A 154 7.44 -5.12 2.80
C GLU A 154 8.30 -5.77 1.70
N THR A 155 8.08 -5.39 0.45
CA THR A 155 8.77 -5.92 -0.75
C THR A 155 8.44 -7.38 -1.13
N GLY A 156 7.35 -7.55 -1.89
CA GLY A 156 7.41 -8.10 -3.26
C GLY A 156 7.75 -9.57 -3.49
N GLN A 157 8.02 -10.38 -2.45
CA GLN A 157 8.22 -11.83 -2.63
C GLN A 157 7.35 -12.61 -1.65
N PHE A 158 6.09 -12.84 -2.04
CA PHE A 158 5.34 -13.92 -1.42
C PHE A 158 5.94 -15.25 -1.86
N ASN A 159 5.99 -16.20 -0.93
CA ASN A 159 6.48 -17.54 -1.21
C ASN A 159 5.69 -18.16 -2.38
N LEU A 160 6.37 -18.95 -3.22
CA LEU A 160 5.74 -19.70 -4.31
C LEU A 160 5.04 -20.97 -3.76
N THR A 161 4.06 -20.75 -2.88
CA THR A 161 3.32 -21.76 -2.12
C THR A 161 1.83 -21.38 -2.04
N GLU A 162 0.98 -22.32 -1.61
CA GLU A 162 -0.46 -22.06 -1.43
C GLU A 162 -0.74 -21.05 -0.31
N LEU A 163 0.08 -21.04 0.73
CA LEU A 163 0.03 -20.02 1.78
C LEU A 163 0.43 -18.65 1.22
N GLY A 164 1.52 -18.59 0.44
CA GLY A 164 1.92 -17.34 -0.23
C GLY A 164 0.84 -16.83 -1.18
N ASP A 165 0.09 -17.71 -1.84
CA ASP A 165 -1.05 -17.33 -2.66
C ASP A 165 -2.22 -16.76 -1.83
N ALA A 166 -2.45 -17.29 -0.62
CA ALA A 166 -3.46 -16.77 0.30
C ALA A 166 -3.06 -15.38 0.82
N GLU A 167 -1.79 -15.21 1.21
CA GLU A 167 -1.21 -13.92 1.58
C GLU A 167 -1.33 -12.92 0.42
N ARG A 168 -1.08 -13.33 -0.83
CA ARG A 168 -1.28 -12.50 -2.04
C ARG A 168 -2.73 -12.05 -2.18
N LEU A 169 -3.69 -12.97 -1.98
CA LEU A 169 -5.10 -12.68 -2.10
C LEU A 169 -5.54 -11.63 -1.06
N VAL A 170 -5.09 -11.78 0.18
CA VAL A 170 -5.42 -10.85 1.28
C VAL A 170 -4.68 -9.52 1.13
N ALA A 171 -3.44 -9.53 0.65
CA ALA A 171 -2.74 -8.28 0.32
C ALA A 171 -3.44 -7.48 -0.79
N GLN A 172 -4.06 -8.14 -1.77
CA GLN A 172 -4.75 -7.48 -2.89
C GLN A 172 -6.19 -7.06 -2.56
N TYR A 173 -6.91 -7.85 -1.75
CA TYR A 173 -8.36 -7.69 -1.56
C TYR A 173 -8.81 -7.82 -0.10
N GLY A 174 -7.91 -7.96 0.87
CA GLY A 174 -8.24 -8.19 2.28
C GLY A 174 -9.18 -7.14 2.86
N ASP A 175 -9.09 -5.89 2.40
CA ASP A 175 -9.96 -4.79 2.84
C ASP A 175 -11.43 -4.98 2.47
N ILE A 176 -11.70 -5.72 1.38
CA ILE A 176 -13.06 -5.98 0.90
C ILE A 176 -13.52 -7.41 1.20
N LEU A 177 -12.74 -8.19 1.94
CA LEU A 177 -12.98 -9.59 2.24
C LEU A 177 -13.11 -9.83 3.74
N ARG A 178 -14.21 -10.44 4.15
CA ARG A 178 -14.36 -10.97 5.51
C ARG A 178 -14.91 -12.38 5.47
N TYR A 179 -14.54 -13.20 6.46
CA TYR A 179 -15.03 -14.56 6.59
C TYR A 179 -15.72 -14.77 7.93
N CYS A 180 -16.99 -15.16 7.88
CA CYS A 180 -17.76 -15.48 9.06
C CYS A 180 -17.75 -16.99 9.31
N TYR A 181 -16.98 -17.44 10.32
CA TYR A 181 -16.87 -18.86 10.69
C TYR A 181 -18.20 -19.46 11.15
N LYS A 182 -19.03 -18.68 11.87
CA LYS A 182 -20.36 -19.13 12.35
C LYS A 182 -21.29 -19.52 11.20
N ARG A 183 -21.22 -18.80 10.08
CA ARG A 183 -22.01 -19.08 8.86
C ARG A 183 -21.25 -19.87 7.80
N ARG A 184 -19.94 -20.05 7.96
CA ARG A 184 -19.02 -20.64 6.96
C ARG A 184 -19.17 -19.99 5.59
N LYS A 185 -19.25 -18.65 5.57
CA LYS A 185 -19.49 -17.86 4.36
C LYS A 185 -18.63 -16.61 4.34
N TRP A 186 -18.23 -16.26 3.11
CA TRP A 186 -17.58 -15.00 2.80
C TRP A 186 -18.58 -13.84 2.75
N LEU A 187 -18.11 -12.69 3.21
CA LEU A 187 -18.70 -11.38 3.07
C LEU A 187 -17.77 -10.54 2.21
N ILE A 188 -18.35 -9.79 1.28
CA ILE A 188 -17.62 -8.94 0.35
C ILE A 188 -18.19 -7.53 0.43
N TRP A 189 -17.30 -6.56 0.63
CA TRP A 189 -17.67 -5.16 0.64
C TRP A 189 -18.09 -4.73 -0.76
N ASN A 190 -19.28 -4.14 -0.90
CA ASN A 190 -19.79 -3.66 -2.18
C ASN A 190 -19.56 -2.15 -2.41
N GLY A 191 -18.85 -1.47 -1.49
CA GLY A 191 -18.71 -0.01 -1.45
C GLY A 191 -19.59 0.68 -0.40
N LYS A 192 -20.66 0.03 0.06
CA LYS A 192 -21.65 0.62 0.99
C LYS A 192 -21.96 -0.25 2.21
N TYR A 193 -22.04 -1.57 2.04
CA TYR A 193 -22.33 -2.52 3.10
C TYR A 193 -21.72 -3.90 2.79
N TRP A 194 -21.53 -4.70 3.83
CA TRP A 194 -21.08 -6.08 3.68
C TRP A 194 -22.18 -6.95 3.08
N GLN A 195 -21.89 -7.61 1.97
CA GLN A 195 -22.80 -8.54 1.31
C GLN A 195 -22.29 -9.97 1.40
N TRP A 196 -23.17 -10.91 1.72
CA TRP A 196 -22.85 -12.33 1.59
C TRP A 196 -22.47 -12.66 0.15
N ASP A 197 -21.40 -13.44 -0.02
CA ASP A 197 -20.97 -13.86 -1.35
C ASP A 197 -21.94 -14.89 -1.94
N ALA A 198 -22.96 -14.41 -2.64
CA ALA A 198 -23.96 -15.23 -3.32
C ALA A 198 -23.51 -15.72 -4.71
N GLY A 199 -22.42 -15.18 -5.27
CA GLY A 199 -21.99 -15.40 -6.65
C GLY A 199 -20.60 -16.00 -6.81
N ASN A 200 -20.02 -16.49 -5.71
CA ASN A 200 -18.66 -17.00 -5.65
C ASN A 200 -17.61 -15.98 -6.16
N LYS A 201 -17.83 -14.70 -5.83
CA LYS A 201 -16.94 -13.59 -6.14
C LYS A 201 -15.55 -13.80 -5.52
N ILE A 202 -15.45 -14.46 -4.36
CA ILE A 202 -14.15 -14.82 -3.77
C ILE A 202 -13.31 -15.66 -4.73
N THR A 203 -13.90 -16.65 -5.42
CA THR A 203 -13.19 -17.43 -6.43
C THR A 203 -12.81 -16.59 -7.65
N LYS A 204 -13.59 -15.57 -8.01
CA LYS A 204 -13.22 -14.63 -9.08
C LYS A 204 -11.98 -13.81 -8.68
N LEU A 205 -11.91 -13.34 -7.44
CA LEU A 205 -10.77 -12.61 -6.90
C LEU A 205 -9.52 -13.51 -6.82
N ALA A 206 -9.66 -14.73 -6.31
CA ALA A 206 -8.64 -15.78 -6.35
C ALA A 206 -8.03 -15.97 -7.74
N LYS A 207 -8.87 -16.15 -8.78
CA LYS A 207 -8.41 -16.27 -10.17
C LYS A 207 -7.66 -15.02 -10.63
N GLN A 208 -8.09 -13.84 -10.19
CA GLN A 208 -7.41 -12.59 -10.54
C GLN A 208 -6.05 -12.47 -9.84
N THR A 209 -5.94 -12.90 -8.58
CA THR A 209 -4.67 -12.99 -7.85
C THR A 209 -3.66 -13.84 -8.60
N VAL A 210 -4.06 -15.05 -9.04
CA VAL A 210 -3.19 -15.95 -9.81
C VAL A 210 -2.77 -15.33 -11.14
N ARG A 211 -3.67 -14.64 -11.84
CA ARG A 211 -3.32 -13.90 -13.07
C ARG A 211 -2.31 -12.79 -12.84
N ASN A 212 -2.35 -12.14 -11.69
CA ASN A 212 -1.41 -11.08 -11.35
C ASN A 212 0.01 -11.63 -11.11
N ILE A 213 0.16 -12.90 -10.72
CA ILE A 213 1.48 -13.54 -10.57
C ILE A 213 2.25 -13.56 -11.91
N TYR A 214 1.57 -13.67 -13.06
CA TYR A 214 2.25 -13.56 -14.36
C TYR A 214 2.83 -12.17 -14.62
N ARG A 215 2.24 -11.11 -14.05
CA ARG A 215 2.79 -9.75 -14.16
C ARG A 215 4.06 -9.63 -13.32
N GLU A 216 4.07 -10.22 -12.13
CA GLU A 216 5.29 -10.30 -11.32
C GLU A 216 6.40 -11.05 -12.04
N ALA A 217 6.06 -12.14 -12.74
CA ALA A 217 7.04 -12.85 -13.56
C ALA A 217 7.58 -11.94 -14.68
N ALA A 218 6.73 -11.15 -15.33
CA ALA A 218 7.15 -10.23 -16.39
C ALA A 218 8.08 -9.11 -15.89
N ASP A 219 7.87 -8.64 -14.66
CA ASP A 219 8.66 -7.58 -14.03
C ASP A 219 9.98 -8.07 -13.40
N GLU A 220 10.15 -9.39 -13.21
CA GLU A 220 11.34 -9.98 -12.58
C GLU A 220 12.55 -10.00 -13.55
N PRO A 221 13.67 -9.33 -13.22
CA PRO A 221 14.86 -9.29 -14.06
C PRO A 221 15.65 -10.62 -14.11
N ASP A 222 15.66 -11.42 -13.04
CA ASP A 222 16.38 -12.70 -13.01
C ASP A 222 15.62 -13.77 -13.79
N GLU A 223 16.26 -14.38 -14.78
CA GLU A 223 15.63 -15.37 -15.67
C GLU A 223 15.16 -16.64 -14.92
N LYS A 224 15.91 -17.10 -13.92
CA LYS A 224 15.56 -18.30 -13.14
C LYS A 224 14.37 -18.02 -12.24
N LEU A 225 14.36 -16.88 -11.57
CA LEU A 225 13.24 -16.45 -10.71
C LEU A 225 11.99 -16.18 -11.54
N ARG A 226 12.11 -15.47 -12.67
CA ARG A 226 11.01 -15.27 -13.63
C ARG A 226 10.37 -16.59 -14.03
N LYS A 227 11.18 -17.59 -14.40
CA LYS A 227 10.68 -18.91 -14.76
C LYS A 227 9.98 -19.60 -13.58
N ALA A 228 10.55 -19.53 -12.38
CA ALA A 228 9.95 -20.12 -11.19
C ALA A 228 8.59 -19.48 -10.83
N ILE A 229 8.47 -18.15 -10.97
CA ILE A 229 7.22 -17.40 -10.73
C ILE A 229 6.16 -17.79 -11.77
N ALA A 230 6.53 -17.85 -13.05
CA ALA A 230 5.62 -18.28 -14.11
C ALA A 230 5.15 -19.74 -13.94
N ASP A 231 6.06 -20.64 -13.57
CA ASP A 231 5.74 -22.04 -13.26
C ASP A 231 4.85 -22.17 -12.00
N HIS A 232 5.02 -21.28 -11.02
CA HIS A 232 4.13 -21.19 -9.87
C HIS A 232 2.73 -20.73 -10.29
N ALA A 233 2.61 -19.62 -11.04
CA ALA A 233 1.34 -19.13 -11.54
C ALA A 233 0.57 -20.22 -12.29
N ARG A 234 1.22 -20.91 -13.22
CA ARG A 234 0.64 -22.02 -13.98
C ARG A 234 0.13 -23.15 -13.10
N ARG A 235 0.84 -23.48 -12.02
CA ARG A 235 0.39 -24.52 -11.07
C ARG A 235 -0.80 -24.04 -10.25
N SER A 236 -0.84 -22.77 -9.86
CA SER A 236 -1.90 -22.16 -9.04
C SER A 236 -3.23 -21.95 -9.78
N GLU A 237 -3.26 -22.11 -11.11
CA GLU A 237 -4.50 -22.15 -11.89
C GLU A 237 -5.33 -23.43 -11.68
N ASN A 238 -4.78 -24.43 -10.99
CA ASN A 238 -5.49 -25.65 -10.63
C ASN A 238 -6.62 -25.39 -9.62
N ASP A 239 -7.79 -26.00 -9.83
CA ASP A 239 -8.99 -25.83 -8.98
C ASP A 239 -8.74 -26.16 -7.50
N HIS A 240 -7.97 -27.21 -7.22
CA HIS A 240 -7.60 -27.59 -5.86
C HIS A 240 -6.76 -26.49 -5.19
N ARG A 241 -5.81 -25.90 -5.93
CA ARG A 241 -4.96 -24.82 -5.42
C ARG A 241 -5.71 -23.51 -5.24
N LEU A 242 -6.62 -23.18 -6.15
CA LEU A 242 -7.52 -22.04 -5.99
C LEU A 242 -8.37 -22.20 -4.73
N SER A 243 -8.89 -23.40 -4.49
CA SER A 243 -9.68 -23.72 -3.30
C SER A 243 -8.81 -23.70 -2.02
N ALA A 244 -7.58 -24.18 -2.09
CA ALA A 244 -6.62 -24.14 -0.97
C ALA A 244 -6.26 -22.69 -0.59
N MET A 245 -5.94 -21.85 -1.58
CA MET A 245 -5.69 -20.41 -1.37
C MET A 245 -6.88 -19.73 -0.70
N VAL A 246 -8.10 -19.95 -1.19
CA VAL A 246 -9.31 -19.38 -0.58
C VAL A 246 -9.54 -19.94 0.83
N THR A 247 -9.19 -21.20 1.08
CA THR A 247 -9.34 -21.80 2.42
C THR A 247 -8.36 -21.20 3.42
N LEU A 248 -7.09 -21.09 3.06
CA LEU A 248 -6.04 -20.51 3.90
C LEU A 248 -6.31 -19.02 4.19
N ALA A 249 -6.83 -18.29 3.21
CA ALA A 249 -7.17 -16.87 3.36
C ALA A 249 -8.22 -16.61 4.47
N GLN A 250 -9.04 -17.61 4.85
CA GLN A 250 -10.06 -17.45 5.89
C GLN A 250 -9.48 -17.07 7.26
N SER A 251 -8.27 -17.56 7.56
CA SER A 251 -7.58 -17.35 8.84
C SER A 251 -6.53 -16.24 8.82
N GLU A 252 -6.36 -15.57 7.68
CA GLU A 252 -5.39 -14.49 7.56
C GLU A 252 -5.81 -13.27 8.39
N THR A 253 -4.84 -12.51 8.86
CA THR A 253 -5.10 -11.37 9.76
C THR A 253 -6.02 -10.34 9.11
N GLY A 254 -7.08 -9.93 9.80
CA GLY A 254 -8.07 -8.97 9.30
C GLY A 254 -9.17 -9.58 8.41
N VAL A 255 -9.15 -10.89 8.15
CA VAL A 255 -10.21 -11.57 7.40
C VAL A 255 -11.31 -12.16 8.29
N PRO A 256 -11.03 -12.89 9.39
CA PRO A 256 -12.07 -13.37 10.29
C PRO A 256 -12.95 -12.25 10.84
N ILE A 257 -14.26 -12.47 10.87
CA ILE A 257 -15.22 -11.56 11.51
C ILE A 257 -16.33 -12.34 12.23
N THR A 258 -16.86 -11.78 13.31
CA THR A 258 -18.08 -12.26 13.96
C THR A 258 -19.31 -11.51 13.42
N ILE A 259 -20.51 -12.10 13.56
CA ILE A 259 -21.74 -11.42 13.08
C ILE A 259 -22.01 -10.16 13.91
N ASP A 260 -21.57 -10.15 15.17
CA ASP A 260 -21.80 -9.06 16.11
C ASP A 260 -20.90 -7.84 15.82
N GLU A 261 -19.92 -7.99 14.93
CA GLU A 261 -19.04 -6.92 14.40
C GLU A 261 -19.58 -6.32 13.08
N LEU A 262 -20.69 -6.83 12.54
CA LEU A 262 -21.33 -6.29 11.35
C LEU A 262 -22.44 -5.30 11.76
N ASP A 263 -22.14 -4.01 11.73
CA ASP A 263 -23.11 -2.90 11.89
C ASP A 263 -24.28 -2.95 10.88
#